data_AF-A0A4R4S797-F1
#
_entry.id   AF-A0A4R4S797-F1
#
_cell.length_a   1.000
_cell.length_b   1.000
_cell.length_c   1.000
_cell.angle_alpha   90.00
_cell.angle_beta   90.00
_cell.angle_gamma   90.00
#
_symmetry.space_group_name_H-M   'P 1'
#
loop_
_entity.id
_entity.type
_entity.pdbx_description
1 polymer ?
#
loop_
_entity_poly.entity_id
_entity_poly.type
_entity_poly.pdbx_seq_one_letter_code
_entity_poly.pdbx_strand_id
1 'polypeptide(L)'
;MPAELSERLVELFRWIDPGPQSAHLVSDVSGWWRDPAVLTALGPALAEPFRDARPTVVIAPAVTGLLLGPLVATALGVGFVPAHKTGDGRLLVGATTWAQSPPDFRGRRVELGVRDRHLSPSDRVLVVDDWVATGAQLHALYAICAARGAEVVGTSAVVVDCPPELAIELRVRGLVGSDRLTSPDGLT
;
A
#
# COMPACT_ATOMS: atom_id res chain seq x y z
N MET A 1 20.68 6.68 -2.57
CA MET A 1 19.87 5.53 -2.11
C MET A 1 18.49 5.48 -2.77
N PRO A 2 17.58 6.48 -2.65
CA PRO A 2 16.23 6.34 -3.24
C PRO A 2 16.25 6.21 -4.77
N ALA A 3 17.08 7.01 -5.46
CA ALA A 3 17.17 6.98 -6.92
C ALA A 3 17.61 5.62 -7.47
N GLU A 4 18.67 5.01 -6.91
CA GLU A 4 19.16 3.68 -7.31
C GLU A 4 18.12 2.58 -7.07
N LEU A 5 17.40 2.65 -5.95
CA LEU A 5 16.30 1.73 -5.66
C LEU A 5 15.17 1.89 -6.67
N SER A 6 14.76 3.11 -6.98
CA SER A 6 13.72 3.40 -7.98
C SER A 6 14.11 2.86 -9.36
N GLU A 7 15.36 3.04 -9.81
CA GLU A 7 15.83 2.45 -11.06
C GLU A 7 15.72 0.93 -11.04
N ARG A 8 16.17 0.28 -9.95
CA ARG A 8 16.12 -1.17 -9.82
C ARG A 8 14.69 -1.71 -9.80
N LEU A 9 13.76 -1.00 -9.15
CA LEU A 9 12.34 -1.36 -9.15
C LEU A 9 11.75 -1.31 -10.56
N VAL A 10 12.08 -0.29 -11.35
CA VAL A 10 11.66 -0.18 -12.76
C VAL A 10 12.26 -1.30 -13.60
N GLU A 11 13.56 -1.60 -13.44
CA GLU A 11 14.26 -2.66 -14.19
C GLU A 11 13.61 -4.04 -13.99
N LEU A 12 13.21 -4.34 -12.75
CA LEU A 12 12.63 -5.61 -12.32
C LEU A 12 11.12 -5.71 -12.59
N PHE A 13 10.46 -4.62 -12.94
CA PHE A 13 9.04 -4.60 -13.26
C PHE A 13 8.77 -5.07 -14.68
N ARG A 14 7.65 -5.79 -14.88
CA ARG A 14 7.17 -6.19 -16.21
C ARG A 14 5.66 -6.04 -16.30
N TRP A 15 5.19 -5.64 -17.48
CA TRP A 15 3.82 -5.91 -17.88
C TRP A 15 3.75 -7.27 -18.57
N ILE A 16 2.81 -8.10 -18.15
CA ILE A 16 2.60 -9.44 -18.68
C ILE A 16 1.20 -9.51 -19.31
N ASP A 17 1.12 -9.97 -20.55
CA ASP A 17 -0.15 -10.41 -21.14
C ASP A 17 -0.50 -11.79 -20.57
N PRO A 18 -1.56 -11.92 -19.74
CA PRO A 18 -1.94 -13.21 -19.16
C PRO A 18 -2.65 -14.13 -20.17
N GLY A 19 -2.80 -13.70 -21.43
CA GLY A 19 -3.34 -14.48 -22.53
C GLY A 19 -4.76 -14.07 -22.95
N PRO A 20 -5.33 -14.79 -23.93
CA PRO A 20 -6.49 -14.34 -24.71
C PRO A 20 -7.81 -14.20 -23.93
N GLN A 21 -7.84 -14.62 -22.67
CA GLN A 21 -9.01 -14.51 -21.80
C GLN A 21 -9.03 -13.22 -20.97
N SER A 22 -7.94 -12.42 -21.00
CA SER A 22 -7.87 -11.15 -20.29
C SER A 22 -8.04 -9.99 -21.25
N ALA A 23 -8.78 -8.98 -20.82
CA ALA A 23 -8.88 -7.70 -21.51
C ALA A 23 -7.76 -6.70 -21.11
N HIS A 24 -6.87 -7.09 -20.19
CA HIS A 24 -5.88 -6.20 -19.60
C HIS A 24 -4.54 -6.90 -19.34
N LEU A 25 -3.46 -6.11 -19.34
CA LEU A 25 -2.15 -6.54 -18.88
C LEU A 25 -2.15 -6.71 -17.34
N VAL A 26 -1.20 -7.50 -16.85
CA VAL A 26 -0.95 -7.71 -15.43
C VAL A 26 0.38 -7.06 -15.06
N SER A 27 0.37 -6.27 -13.99
CA SER A 27 1.58 -5.71 -13.38
C SER A 27 2.32 -6.82 -12.63
N ASP A 28 3.43 -7.29 -13.18
CA ASP A 28 4.30 -8.25 -12.54
C ASP A 28 5.37 -7.54 -11.72
N VAL A 29 5.16 -7.57 -10.41
CA VAL A 29 6.04 -7.02 -9.37
C VAL A 29 6.86 -8.10 -8.68
N SER A 30 6.78 -9.36 -9.11
CA SER A 30 7.41 -10.49 -8.43
C SER A 30 8.94 -10.39 -8.38
N GLY A 31 9.54 -9.70 -9.35
CA GLY A 31 10.97 -9.39 -9.38
C GLY A 31 11.44 -8.59 -8.15
N TRP A 32 10.61 -7.70 -7.62
CA TRP A 32 10.93 -6.91 -6.43
C TRP A 32 11.11 -7.79 -5.20
N TRP A 33 10.28 -8.83 -5.08
CA TRP A 33 10.32 -9.77 -3.95
C TRP A 33 11.45 -10.79 -4.08
N ARG A 34 11.92 -11.03 -5.30
CA ARG A 34 13.02 -11.99 -5.56
C ARG A 34 14.39 -11.38 -5.30
N ASP A 35 14.53 -10.06 -5.43
CA ASP A 35 15.80 -9.33 -5.29
C ASP A 35 16.06 -8.95 -3.81
N PRO A 36 17.10 -9.51 -3.17
CA PRO A 36 17.37 -9.26 -1.76
C PRO A 36 17.83 -7.83 -1.47
N ALA A 37 18.45 -7.14 -2.44
CA ALA A 37 18.87 -5.75 -2.27
C ALA A 37 17.65 -4.83 -2.28
N VAL A 38 16.67 -5.10 -3.15
CA VAL A 38 15.38 -4.40 -3.15
C VAL A 38 14.64 -4.63 -1.84
N LEU A 39 14.46 -5.89 -1.41
CA LEU A 39 13.79 -6.21 -0.14
C LEU A 39 14.43 -5.49 1.05
N THR A 40 15.76 -5.47 1.11
CA THR A 40 16.50 -4.78 2.18
C THR A 40 16.27 -3.28 2.17
N ALA A 41 16.21 -2.66 0.98
CA ALA A 41 16.11 -1.22 0.83
C ALA A 41 14.68 -0.67 0.96
N LEU A 42 13.65 -1.47 0.68
CA LEU A 42 12.24 -1.05 0.66
C LEU A 42 11.78 -0.44 2.00
N GLY A 43 12.03 -1.12 3.12
CA GLY A 43 11.59 -0.66 4.44
C GLY A 43 12.09 0.76 4.78
N PRO A 44 13.41 0.99 4.81
CA PRO A 44 13.98 2.32 5.06
C PRO A 44 13.53 3.37 4.05
N ALA A 45 13.48 3.05 2.76
CA ALA A 45 13.11 4.01 1.72
C ALA A 45 11.65 4.46 1.82
N LEU A 46 10.72 3.54 2.09
CA LEU A 46 9.30 3.84 2.28
C LEU A 46 9.03 4.56 3.62
N ALA A 47 9.85 4.32 4.65
CA ALA A 47 9.75 4.98 5.94
C ALA A 47 10.25 6.44 5.92
N GLU A 48 11.27 6.72 5.10
CA GLU A 48 12.03 7.97 5.14
C GLU A 48 11.17 9.25 5.08
N PRO A 49 10.19 9.37 4.15
CA PRO A 49 9.38 10.60 4.04
C PRO A 49 8.52 10.89 5.26
N PHE A 50 8.34 9.92 6.16
CA PHE A 50 7.43 9.98 7.28
C PHE A 50 8.13 9.94 8.64
N ARG A 51 9.47 9.87 8.70
CA ARG A 51 10.20 9.79 9.99
C ARG A 51 9.87 10.96 10.92
N ASP A 52 9.82 12.17 10.38
CA ASP A 52 9.52 13.38 11.16
C ASP A 52 8.06 13.43 11.64
N ALA A 53 7.16 12.72 10.96
CA ALA A 53 5.77 12.59 11.38
C ALA A 53 5.58 11.64 12.58
N ARG A 54 6.65 10.94 12.98
CA ARG A 54 6.73 10.02 14.13
C ARG A 54 5.56 9.03 14.17
N PRO A 55 5.41 8.15 13.17
CA PRO A 55 4.39 7.11 13.22
C PRO A 55 4.56 6.25 14.47
N THR A 56 3.48 5.75 15.04
CA THR A 56 3.49 4.80 16.17
C THR A 56 3.10 3.38 15.74
N VAL A 57 2.49 3.26 14.55
CA VAL A 57 2.05 1.99 13.98
C VAL A 57 2.01 2.08 12.45
N VAL A 58 2.30 0.97 11.78
CA VAL A 58 2.11 0.80 10.34
C VAL A 58 0.90 -0.09 10.07
N ILE A 59 0.01 0.34 9.16
CA ILE A 59 -1.11 -0.47 8.66
C ILE A 59 -0.92 -0.74 7.17
N ALA A 60 -1.15 -1.98 6.73
CA ALA A 60 -1.14 -2.32 5.30
C ALA A 60 -2.29 -3.26 4.92
N PRO A 61 -2.95 -3.07 3.76
CA PRO A 61 -4.02 -3.92 3.30
C PRO A 61 -3.51 -5.25 2.74
N ALA A 62 -4.30 -6.31 2.93
CA ALA A 62 -4.07 -7.58 2.28
C ALA A 62 -4.18 -7.47 0.75
N VAL A 63 -3.41 -8.23 -0.05
CA VAL A 63 -2.40 -9.21 0.39
C VAL A 63 -0.99 -8.66 0.22
N THR A 64 -0.71 -7.98 -0.89
CA THR A 64 0.65 -7.54 -1.25
C THR A 64 1.20 -6.46 -0.31
N GLY A 65 0.36 -5.55 0.20
CA GLY A 65 0.75 -4.60 1.24
C GLY A 65 1.33 -5.27 2.50
N LEU A 66 0.93 -6.52 2.80
CA LEU A 66 1.46 -7.29 3.93
C LEU A 66 2.92 -7.74 3.75
N LEU A 67 3.47 -7.68 2.53
CA LEU A 67 4.89 -7.89 2.26
C LEU A 67 5.72 -6.65 2.65
N LEU A 68 5.14 -5.45 2.53
CA LEU A 68 5.82 -4.18 2.74
C LEU A 68 5.66 -3.66 4.17
N GLY A 69 4.46 -3.76 4.74
CA GLY A 69 4.13 -3.23 6.05
C GLY A 69 5.12 -3.60 7.16
N PRO A 70 5.49 -4.89 7.33
CA PRO A 70 6.48 -5.31 8.31
C PRO A 70 7.89 -4.74 8.08
N LEU A 71 8.31 -4.57 6.82
CA LEU A 71 9.61 -3.98 6.48
C LEU A 71 9.67 -2.51 6.91
N VAL A 72 8.60 -1.76 6.62
CA VAL A 72 8.49 -0.33 7.00
C VAL A 72 8.37 -0.18 8.52
N ALA A 73 7.55 -1.01 9.18
CA ALA A 73 7.40 -1.01 10.63
C ALA A 73 8.74 -1.27 11.33
N THR A 74 9.51 -2.25 10.82
CA THR A 74 10.86 -2.55 11.32
C THR A 74 11.80 -1.37 11.16
N ALA A 75 11.79 -0.70 10.00
CA ALA A 75 12.64 0.46 9.73
C ALA A 75 12.30 1.72 10.56
N LEU A 76 11.07 1.80 11.06
CA LEU A 76 10.59 2.85 11.97
C LEU A 76 10.72 2.46 13.45
N GLY A 77 10.94 1.19 13.77
CA GLY A 77 10.96 0.69 15.15
C GLY A 77 9.59 0.66 15.82
N VAL A 78 8.53 0.40 15.05
CA VAL A 78 7.12 0.45 15.52
C VAL A 78 6.38 -0.85 15.23
N GLY A 79 5.16 -0.96 15.76
CA GLY A 79 4.27 -2.10 15.51
C GLY A 79 3.70 -2.12 14.09
N PHE A 80 3.30 -3.31 13.65
CA PHE A 80 2.58 -3.53 12.39
C PHE A 80 1.18 -4.12 12.65
N VAL A 81 0.18 -3.63 11.92
CA VAL A 81 -1.20 -4.08 12.00
C VAL A 81 -1.73 -4.42 10.60
N PRO A 82 -2.08 -5.68 10.31
CA PRO A 82 -2.64 -6.04 9.01
C PRO A 82 -4.09 -5.56 8.90
N ALA A 83 -4.46 -5.05 7.72
CA ALA A 83 -5.85 -4.86 7.34
C ALA A 83 -6.31 -6.04 6.48
N HIS A 84 -7.40 -6.68 6.91
CA HIS A 84 -7.95 -7.89 6.32
C HIS A 84 -9.01 -7.57 5.27
N LYS A 85 -9.22 -8.50 4.33
CA LYS A 85 -10.28 -8.40 3.32
C LYS A 85 -11.41 -9.36 3.66
N THR A 86 -12.65 -8.93 3.46
CA THR A 86 -13.79 -9.86 3.56
C THR A 86 -13.62 -11.00 2.56
N GLY A 87 -13.76 -12.25 3.04
CA GLY A 87 -13.62 -13.44 2.21
C GLY A 87 -12.18 -13.93 1.99
N ASP A 88 -11.18 -13.40 2.70
CA ASP A 88 -9.79 -13.91 2.66
C ASP A 88 -9.59 -15.29 3.35
N GLY A 89 -10.69 -15.91 3.79
CA GLY A 89 -10.71 -17.21 4.47
C GLY A 89 -10.17 -17.18 5.90
N ARG A 90 -9.77 -16.01 6.41
CA ARG A 90 -9.16 -15.86 7.73
C ARG A 90 -10.22 -15.53 8.76
N LEU A 91 -10.36 -16.39 9.76
CA LEU A 91 -11.24 -16.12 10.88
C LEU A 91 -10.67 -14.98 11.74
N LEU A 92 -11.37 -13.84 11.76
CA LEU A 92 -11.07 -12.73 12.66
C LEU A 92 -11.86 -12.92 13.96
N VAL A 93 -11.14 -13.22 15.04
CA VAL A 93 -11.76 -13.38 16.36
C VAL A 93 -11.91 -12.01 17.04
N GLY A 94 -13.06 -11.69 17.62
CA GLY A 94 -13.27 -10.46 18.39
C GLY A 94 -13.56 -9.21 17.55
N ALA A 95 -13.75 -8.08 18.24
CA ALA A 95 -14.22 -6.83 17.65
C ALA A 95 -13.29 -6.32 16.53
N THR A 96 -13.89 -5.98 15.40
CA THR A 96 -13.21 -5.53 14.18
C THR A 96 -14.01 -4.39 13.59
N THR A 97 -13.32 -3.29 13.29
CA THR A 97 -13.90 -2.14 12.60
C THR A 97 -13.69 -2.34 11.11
N TRP A 98 -14.80 -2.29 10.37
CA TRP A 98 -14.84 -2.51 8.93
C TRP A 98 -15.20 -1.21 8.21
N ALA A 99 -14.64 -1.03 7.02
CA ALA A 99 -15.06 0.00 6.09
C ALA A 99 -15.01 -0.51 4.66
N GLN A 100 -16.00 -0.10 3.88
CA GLN A 100 -16.09 -0.41 2.46
C GLN A 100 -15.50 0.73 1.63
N SER A 101 -14.69 0.38 0.63
CA SER A 101 -14.07 1.35 -0.27
C SER A 101 -15.08 2.01 -1.22
N PRO A 102 -14.74 3.20 -1.75
CA PRO A 102 -15.25 3.65 -3.04
C PRO A 102 -14.99 2.60 -4.13
N PRO A 103 -15.75 2.61 -5.24
CA PRO A 103 -15.48 1.70 -6.34
C PRO A 103 -14.11 1.99 -6.97
N ASP A 104 -13.39 0.93 -7.34
CA ASP A 104 -12.18 1.04 -8.17
C ASP A 104 -12.52 1.31 -9.65
N PHE A 105 -11.51 1.35 -10.51
CA PHE A 105 -11.66 1.56 -11.95
C PHE A 105 -12.51 0.48 -12.65
N ARG A 106 -12.72 -0.66 -11.99
CA ARG A 106 -13.57 -1.77 -12.47
C ARG A 106 -14.94 -1.79 -11.77
N GLY A 107 -15.29 -0.75 -11.02
CA GLY A 107 -16.52 -0.69 -10.24
C GLY A 107 -16.53 -1.60 -9.00
N ARG A 108 -15.42 -2.28 -8.70
CA ARG A 108 -15.33 -3.21 -7.58
C ARG A 108 -15.13 -2.46 -6.29
N ARG A 109 -15.72 -2.97 -5.21
CA ARG A 109 -15.53 -2.45 -3.86
C ARG A 109 -14.81 -3.50 -3.03
N VAL A 110 -13.94 -3.02 -2.16
CA VAL A 110 -13.21 -3.84 -1.20
C VAL A 110 -13.68 -3.45 0.18
N GLU A 111 -14.02 -4.43 1.00
CA GLU A 111 -14.27 -4.24 2.42
C GLU A 111 -13.01 -4.61 3.19
N LEU A 112 -12.51 -3.66 3.99
CA LEU A 112 -11.30 -3.82 4.79
C LEU A 112 -11.64 -3.79 6.28
N GLY A 113 -10.93 -4.61 7.07
CA GLY A 113 -11.15 -4.74 8.50
C GLY A 113 -9.85 -4.69 9.30
N VAL A 114 -9.86 -3.92 10.39
CA VAL A 114 -8.77 -3.88 11.37
C VAL A 114 -9.33 -4.23 12.75
N ARG A 115 -8.63 -5.09 13.48
CA ARG A 115 -9.08 -5.49 14.83
C ARG A 115 -8.93 -4.33 15.79
N ASP A 116 -10.01 -4.03 16.52
CA ASP A 116 -10.16 -2.84 17.36
C ASP A 116 -9.04 -2.67 18.40
N ARG A 117 -8.63 -3.79 19.01
CA ARG A 117 -7.59 -3.80 20.05
C ARG A 117 -6.18 -3.43 19.55
N HIS A 118 -6.00 -3.36 18.23
CA HIS A 118 -4.73 -3.03 17.60
C HIS A 118 -4.70 -1.59 17.10
N LEU A 119 -5.74 -0.80 17.36
CA LEU A 119 -5.79 0.61 16.97
C LEU A 119 -6.41 1.46 18.09
N SER A 120 -5.62 2.40 18.59
CA SER A 120 -5.93 3.33 19.68
C SER A 120 -6.05 4.77 19.17
N PRO A 121 -6.82 5.64 19.84
CA PRO A 121 -6.84 7.07 19.53
C PRO A 121 -5.49 7.78 19.69
N SER A 122 -4.54 7.18 20.40
CA SER A 122 -3.17 7.69 20.51
C SER A 122 -2.29 7.38 19.29
N ASP A 123 -2.77 6.55 18.36
CA ASP A 123 -1.95 6.07 17.26
C ASP A 123 -1.79 7.11 16.15
N ARG A 124 -0.55 7.22 15.69
CA ARG A 124 -0.12 7.93 14.49
C ARG A 124 0.17 6.89 13.42
N VAL A 125 -0.80 6.65 12.57
CA VAL A 125 -0.81 5.56 11.59
C VAL A 125 -0.09 5.99 10.31
N LEU A 126 0.91 5.22 9.91
CA LEU A 126 1.40 5.24 8.53
C LEU A 126 0.74 4.10 7.75
N VAL A 127 0.02 4.43 6.68
CA VAL A 127 -0.51 3.42 5.76
C VAL A 127 0.57 3.05 4.74
N VAL A 128 0.72 1.76 4.43
CA VAL A 128 1.66 1.26 3.44
C VAL A 128 0.94 0.36 2.44
N ASP A 129 1.16 0.59 1.15
CA ASP A 129 0.66 -0.27 0.07
C ASP A 129 1.73 -0.43 -1.02
N ASP A 130 1.55 -1.38 -1.94
CA ASP A 130 2.46 -1.52 -3.09
C ASP A 130 2.12 -0.54 -4.22
N TRP A 131 0.83 -0.41 -4.55
CA TRP A 131 0.37 0.35 -5.71
C TRP A 131 -0.86 1.19 -5.40
N VAL A 132 -0.75 2.51 -5.54
CA VAL A 132 -1.87 3.43 -5.32
C VAL A 132 -2.38 3.97 -6.65
N ALA A 133 -3.52 3.44 -7.11
CA ALA A 133 -4.20 3.90 -8.31
C ALA A 133 -5.43 4.77 -8.00
N THR A 134 -6.53 4.16 -7.55
CA THR A 134 -7.78 4.89 -7.26
C THR A 134 -7.89 5.41 -5.83
N GLY A 135 -6.94 5.08 -4.95
CA GLY A 135 -7.02 5.38 -3.52
C GLY A 135 -8.13 4.64 -2.76
N ALA A 136 -8.90 3.75 -3.41
CA ALA A 136 -10.07 3.10 -2.82
C ALA A 136 -9.76 2.37 -1.51
N GLN A 137 -8.69 1.57 -1.46
CA GLN A 137 -8.26 0.88 -0.23
C GLN A 137 -7.83 1.87 0.85
N LEU A 138 -7.14 2.95 0.47
CA LEU A 138 -6.67 3.98 1.40
C LEU A 138 -7.85 4.70 2.05
N HIS A 139 -8.89 5.07 1.30
CA HIS A 139 -10.10 5.67 1.88
C HIS A 139 -10.77 4.77 2.91
N ALA A 140 -10.88 3.46 2.63
CA ALA A 140 -11.41 2.51 3.61
C ALA A 140 -10.54 2.46 4.88
N LEU A 141 -9.21 2.43 4.74
CA LEU A 141 -8.30 2.45 5.89
C LEU A 141 -8.36 3.77 6.67
N TYR A 142 -8.46 4.90 5.99
CA TYR A 142 -8.60 6.21 6.62
C TYR A 142 -9.93 6.31 7.39
N ALA A 143 -11.01 5.75 6.84
CA ALA A 143 -12.30 5.67 7.51
C ALA A 143 -12.24 4.79 8.78
N ILE A 144 -11.55 3.64 8.72
CA ILE A 144 -11.32 2.79 9.89
C ILE A 144 -10.52 3.54 10.95
N CYS A 145 -9.43 4.21 10.56
CA CYS A 145 -8.61 4.99 11.49
C CYS A 145 -9.42 6.11 12.15
N ALA A 146 -10.19 6.86 11.36
CA ALA A 146 -11.07 7.91 11.87
C ALA A 146 -12.13 7.35 12.85
N ALA A 147 -12.75 6.21 12.53
CA ALA A 147 -13.72 5.55 13.42
C ALA A 147 -13.09 5.06 14.74
N ARG A 148 -11.79 4.77 14.74
CA ARG A 148 -11.01 4.41 15.94
C ARG A 148 -10.35 5.60 16.64
N GLY A 149 -10.53 6.81 16.12
CA GLY A 149 -9.91 8.02 16.64
C GLY A 149 -8.40 8.14 16.40
N ALA A 150 -7.83 7.29 15.54
CA ALA A 150 -6.41 7.30 15.21
C ALA A 150 -6.10 8.32 14.10
N GLU A 151 -4.93 8.95 14.16
CA GLU A 151 -4.48 9.94 13.17
C GLU A 151 -3.69 9.24 12.07
N VAL A 152 -4.11 9.38 10.80
CA VAL A 152 -3.28 8.93 9.68
C VAL A 152 -2.28 10.01 9.29
N VAL A 153 -0.99 9.75 9.47
CA VAL A 153 0.08 10.70 9.15
C VAL A 153 0.40 10.75 7.65
N GLY A 154 0.07 9.69 6.93
CA GLY A 154 0.09 9.64 5.47
C GLY A 154 0.13 8.23 4.92
N THR A 155 0.42 8.13 3.62
CA THR A 155 0.52 6.86 2.90
C THR A 155 1.87 6.75 2.19
N SER A 156 2.58 5.65 2.43
CA SER A 156 3.78 5.28 1.68
C SER A 156 3.48 4.17 0.68
N ALA A 157 3.90 4.33 -0.56
CA ALA A 157 3.66 3.36 -1.63
C ALA A 157 4.92 3.07 -2.44
N VAL A 158 5.02 1.88 -3.03
CA VAL A 158 6.08 1.63 -4.02
C VAL A 158 5.77 2.42 -5.30
N VAL A 159 4.54 2.29 -5.81
CA VAL A 159 4.07 2.94 -7.03
C VAL A 159 2.96 3.95 -6.74
N VAL A 160 3.12 5.15 -7.28
CA VAL A 160 2.09 6.20 -7.30
C VAL A 160 1.55 6.31 -8.72
N ASP A 161 0.31 5.86 -8.89
CA ASP A 161 -0.42 5.79 -10.16
C ASP A 161 -1.78 6.50 -10.03
N CYS A 162 -1.79 7.61 -9.29
CA CYS A 162 -2.99 8.37 -9.01
C CYS A 162 -2.83 9.84 -9.42
N PRO A 163 -3.95 10.54 -9.66
CA PRO A 163 -3.91 11.97 -9.91
C PRO A 163 -3.27 12.76 -8.75
N PRO A 164 -2.55 13.87 -9.03
CA PRO A 164 -1.90 14.67 -7.99
C PRO A 164 -2.82 15.12 -6.85
N GLU A 165 -4.07 15.46 -7.17
CA GLU A 165 -5.09 15.85 -6.19
C GLU A 165 -5.37 14.73 -5.19
N LEU A 166 -5.43 13.48 -5.65
CA LEU A 166 -5.64 12.32 -4.79
C LEU A 166 -4.39 12.02 -3.95
N ALA A 167 -3.21 12.16 -4.55
CA ALA A 167 -1.94 12.03 -3.82
C ALA A 167 -1.81 13.08 -2.71
N ILE A 168 -2.28 14.30 -2.92
CA ILE A 168 -2.30 15.36 -1.91
C ILE A 168 -3.32 15.03 -0.81
N GLU A 169 -4.56 14.69 -1.19
CA GLU A 169 -5.63 14.35 -0.25
C GLU A 169 -5.21 13.21 0.70
N LEU A 170 -4.68 12.14 0.13
CA LEU A 170 -4.28 10.94 0.85
C LEU A 170 -2.82 10.96 1.31
N ARG A 171 -2.13 12.11 1.17
CA ARG A 171 -0.73 12.31 1.60
C ARG A 171 0.18 11.19 1.12
N VAL A 172 0.03 10.80 -0.14
CA VAL A 172 0.76 9.71 -0.76
C VAL A 172 2.17 10.17 -1.11
N ARG A 173 3.16 9.39 -0.68
CA ARG A 173 4.54 9.46 -1.14
C ARG A 173 4.94 8.09 -1.66
N GLY A 174 5.72 8.03 -2.73
CA GLY A 174 6.21 6.75 -3.21
C GLY A 174 7.54 6.80 -3.94
N LEU A 175 8.01 5.63 -4.35
CA LEU A 175 9.35 5.43 -4.91
C LEU A 175 9.37 5.54 -6.44
N VAL A 176 8.27 5.18 -7.10
CA VAL A 176 8.15 5.14 -8.56
C VAL A 176 6.81 5.75 -8.98
N GLY A 177 6.84 6.67 -9.94
CA GLY A 177 5.64 7.15 -10.64
C GLY A 177 5.25 6.20 -11.77
N SER A 178 3.95 6.04 -12.06
CA SER A 178 3.49 5.13 -13.10
C SER A 178 3.95 5.51 -14.51
N ASP A 179 4.30 6.77 -14.75
CA ASP A 179 4.95 7.27 -15.96
C ASP A 179 6.27 6.56 -16.28
N ARG A 180 6.92 5.96 -15.27
CA ARG A 180 8.15 5.19 -15.42
C ARG A 180 7.92 3.71 -15.68
N LEU A 181 6.68 3.26 -15.58
CA LEU A 181 6.29 1.85 -15.71
C LEU A 181 5.43 1.65 -16.96
N THR A 182 5.65 2.39 -18.04
CA THR A 182 4.82 2.29 -19.25
C THR A 182 4.92 0.91 -19.90
N SER A 183 3.78 0.37 -20.34
CA SER A 183 3.79 -0.84 -21.18
C SER A 183 4.41 -0.55 -22.55
N PRO A 184 5.02 -1.56 -23.21
CA PRO A 184 5.67 -1.40 -24.50
C PRO A 184 4.77 -0.76 -25.58
N ASP A 185 3.45 -0.91 -25.44
CA ASP A 185 2.46 -0.53 -26.45
C ASP A 185 1.51 0.60 -25.98
N GLY A 186 1.74 1.20 -24.80
CA GLY A 186 0.85 2.23 -24.23
C GLY A 186 -0.52 1.70 -23.79
N LEU A 187 -0.69 0.37 -23.71
CA LEU A 187 -1.87 -0.29 -23.16
C LEU A 187 -1.79 -0.28 -21.62
N THR A 188 -2.78 0.32 -20.96
CA THR A 188 -2.98 0.30 -19.50
C THR A 188 -4.12 -0.62 -19.11
#